data_AF-A0A6J8BX81-F1
#
_entry.id   AF-A0A6J8BX81-F1
#
_cell.length_a   1.000
_cell.length_b   1.000
_cell.length_c   1.000
_cell.angle_alpha   90.00
_cell.angle_beta   90.00
_cell.angle_gamma   90.00
#
_symmetry.space_group_name_H-M   'P 1'
#
loop_
_entity.id
_entity.type
_entity.pdbx_description
1 polymer ?
#
loop_
_entity_poly.entity_id
_entity_poly.type
_entity_poly.pdbx_seq_one_letter_code
_entity_poly.pdbx_strand_id
1 'polypeptide(L)'
;MMFKHILIYLTGTPMASAIQLPCCGPCGYDDATKEARRWCTNCDEGLCEDCEKAHIKNKISRNHKIISIEDYRKIENVSISEVCENHGENLEWFCKTHDKSLCMVCVTSNHKPCSDVISINIASRNASQSAALSDLVGSIDGTLSNLKQCIKT
;
A
#
# COMPACT_ATOMS: atom_id res chain seq x y z
N MET A 1 5.98 12.37 -14.84
CA MET A 1 6.10 12.13 -13.39
C MET A 1 5.67 10.70 -13.05
N MET A 2 6.33 9.69 -13.61
CA MET A 2 6.08 8.25 -13.36
C MET A 2 7.36 7.43 -13.66
N PHE A 3 8.55 7.96 -13.35
CA PHE A 3 9.82 7.33 -13.77
C PHE A 3 10.91 7.34 -12.70
N LYS A 4 10.56 7.32 -11.40
CA LYS A 4 11.57 7.22 -10.32
C LYS A 4 11.72 5.83 -9.69
N HIS A 5 10.92 4.84 -10.08
CA HIS A 5 10.99 3.49 -9.47
C HIS A 5 11.77 2.43 -10.27
N ILE A 6 12.43 2.78 -11.39
CA ILE A 6 13.10 1.79 -12.27
C ILE A 6 14.63 1.76 -12.17
N LEU A 7 15.27 2.66 -11.41
CA LEU A 7 16.75 2.75 -11.37
C LEU A 7 17.41 2.22 -10.09
N ILE A 8 17.01 1.05 -9.59
CA ILE A 8 17.72 0.40 -8.46
C ILE A 8 18.42 -0.91 -8.89
N TYR A 9 18.17 -1.44 -10.09
CA TYR A 9 18.63 -2.78 -10.47
C TYR A 9 19.95 -2.88 -11.27
N LEU A 10 20.70 -1.79 -11.48
CA LEU A 10 21.87 -1.82 -12.41
C LEU A 10 23.25 -1.55 -11.80
N THR A 11 23.46 -1.63 -10.49
CA THR A 11 24.83 -1.64 -9.93
C THR A 11 25.01 -2.79 -8.96
N GLY A 12 25.53 -3.90 -9.47
CA GLY A 12 25.95 -5.03 -8.66
C GLY A 12 27.15 -4.70 -7.78
N THR A 13 26.91 -4.68 -6.47
CA THR A 13 27.90 -4.98 -5.42
C THR A 13 27.18 -5.63 -4.23
N PRO A 14 27.65 -6.77 -3.68
CA PRO A 14 27.05 -7.36 -2.50
C PRO A 14 27.58 -6.63 -1.27
N MET A 15 26.83 -5.64 -0.77
CA MET A 15 27.20 -4.88 0.42
C MET A 15 26.02 -4.90 1.39
N ALA A 16 26.33 -5.36 2.61
CA ALA A 16 25.49 -5.52 3.79
C ALA A 16 24.10 -4.84 3.78
N SER A 17 23.11 -5.62 4.20
CA SER A 17 21.73 -5.24 4.53
C SER A 17 21.65 -3.95 5.36
N ALA A 18 21.68 -2.80 4.68
CA ALA A 18 21.35 -1.50 5.25
C ALA A 18 19.95 -1.15 4.74
N ILE A 19 18.99 -1.19 5.66
CA ILE A 19 17.58 -1.04 5.38
C ILE A 19 17.32 0.42 4.99
N GLN A 20 17.20 0.70 3.70
CA GLN A 20 17.01 2.07 3.21
C GLN A 20 15.66 2.61 3.70
N LEU A 21 15.68 3.65 4.54
CA LEU A 21 14.47 4.34 5.00
C LEU A 21 13.87 5.17 3.84
N PRO A 22 12.53 5.26 3.71
CA PRO A 22 11.91 6.18 2.77
C PRO A 22 12.39 7.61 3.03
N CYS A 23 12.63 8.37 1.97
CA CYS A 23 12.94 9.80 2.10
C CYS A 23 11.68 10.59 2.43
N CYS A 24 11.84 11.72 3.11
CA CYS A 24 10.79 12.70 3.29
C CYS A 24 10.43 13.32 1.92
N GLY A 25 9.22 13.08 1.43
CA GLY A 25 8.76 13.54 0.13
C GLY A 25 8.81 15.07 -0.01
N PRO A 26 8.28 15.85 0.95
CA PRO A 26 8.31 17.30 0.86
C PRO A 26 9.73 17.90 0.92
N CYS A 27 10.66 17.27 1.65
CA CYS A 27 12.04 17.74 1.72
C CYS A 27 12.87 17.35 0.48
N GLY A 28 12.45 16.33 -0.27
CA GLY A 28 13.14 15.89 -1.48
C GLY A 28 13.13 16.89 -2.63
N TYR A 29 12.40 18.00 -2.51
CA TYR A 29 12.42 19.12 -3.47
C TYR A 29 13.61 20.08 -3.26
N ASP A 30 14.25 20.08 -2.08
CA ASP A 30 15.28 21.04 -1.68
C ASP A 30 16.72 20.45 -1.69
N ASP A 31 16.98 19.38 -2.44
CA ASP A 31 18.27 18.62 -2.45
C ASP A 31 18.71 18.06 -1.07
N ALA A 32 17.90 18.27 -0.02
CA ALA A 32 18.09 17.75 1.32
C ALA A 32 17.25 16.50 1.55
N THR A 33 17.82 15.32 1.34
CA THR A 33 17.15 14.03 1.62
C THR A 33 17.09 13.78 3.12
N LYS A 34 16.18 14.45 3.83
CA LYS A 34 15.84 14.08 5.21
C LYS A 34 15.16 12.70 5.20
N GLU A 35 15.58 11.82 6.09
CA GLU A 35 14.90 10.54 6.28
C GLU A 35 13.47 10.74 6.80
N ALA A 36 12.53 9.94 6.29
CA ALA A 36 11.20 9.89 6.84
C ALA A 36 11.21 9.13 8.18
N ARG A 37 10.46 9.65 9.15
CA ARG A 37 10.17 8.97 10.43
C ARG A 37 8.74 8.41 10.46
N ARG A 38 7.89 8.91 9.56
CA ARG A 38 6.47 8.60 9.47
C ARG A 38 6.05 8.41 8.02
N TRP A 39 4.99 7.64 7.83
CA TRP A 39 4.35 7.44 6.53
C TRP A 39 2.90 7.87 6.60
N CYS A 40 2.46 8.70 5.65
CA CYS A 40 1.06 9.03 5.49
C CYS A 40 0.40 8.09 4.48
N THR A 41 -0.49 7.21 4.92
CA THR A 41 -1.12 6.21 4.03
C THR A 41 -2.16 6.82 3.08
N ASN A 42 -2.63 8.03 3.35
CA ASN A 42 -3.57 8.75 2.47
C ASN A 42 -2.85 9.47 1.32
N CYS A 43 -1.66 9.97 1.58
CA CYS A 43 -0.83 10.67 0.59
C CYS A 43 0.17 9.74 -0.11
N ASP A 44 0.38 8.55 0.45
CA ASP A 44 1.42 7.61 0.03
C ASP A 44 2.81 8.26 0.02
N GLU A 45 3.12 8.96 1.12
CA GLU A 45 4.30 9.82 1.20
C GLU A 45 4.99 9.72 2.56
N GLY A 46 6.33 9.71 2.54
CA GLY A 46 7.18 9.74 3.72
C GLY A 46 7.34 11.15 4.28
N LEU A 47 7.29 11.29 5.60
CA LEU A 47 7.38 12.57 6.30
C LEU A 47 8.49 12.52 7.37
N CYS A 48 9.34 13.53 7.39
CA CYS A 48 10.19 13.83 8.55
C CYS A 48 9.35 14.46 9.67
N GLU A 49 9.93 14.65 10.85
CA GLU A 49 9.20 15.20 12.02
C GLU A 49 8.60 16.59 11.77
N ASP A 50 9.31 17.45 11.03
CA ASP A 50 8.83 18.79 10.70
C ASP A 50 7.65 18.73 9.71
N CYS A 51 7.77 17.88 8.69
CA CYS A 51 6.75 17.68 7.68
C CYS A 51 5.50 17.01 8.25
N GLU A 52 5.64 16.05 9.18
CA GLU A 52 4.50 15.46 9.89
C GLU A 52 3.70 16.55 10.63
N LYS A 53 4.39 17.41 11.40
CA LYS A 53 3.75 18.50 12.16
C LYS A 53 3.01 19.47 11.24
N ALA A 54 3.61 19.83 10.10
CA ALA A 54 2.96 20.68 9.11
C ALA A 54 1.75 19.99 8.48
N HIS A 55 1.89 18.70 8.16
CA HIS A 55 0.86 17.87 7.55
C HIS A 55 -0.40 17.79 8.40
N ILE A 56 -0.25 17.53 9.70
CA ILE A 56 -1.41 17.41 10.60
C ILE A 56 -2.04 18.76 10.95
N LYS A 57 -1.31 19.87 10.81
CA LYS A 57 -1.84 21.23 11.04
C LYS A 57 -2.61 21.78 9.84
N ASN A 58 -2.31 21.27 8.64
CA ASN A 58 -2.98 21.71 7.43
C ASN A 58 -4.44 21.20 7.37
N LYS A 59 -5.38 22.07 6.97
CA LYS A 59 -6.82 21.77 6.94
C LYS A 59 -7.16 20.55 6.07
N ILE A 60 -6.41 20.32 4.99
CA ILE A 60 -6.64 19.23 4.05
C ILE A 60 -6.20 17.90 4.66
N SER A 61 -4.99 17.85 5.23
CA SER A 61 -4.32 16.61 5.63
C SER A 61 -4.41 16.27 7.12
N ARG A 62 -5.01 17.14 7.95
CA ARG A 62 -5.14 16.93 9.42
C ARG A 62 -5.79 15.62 9.85
N ASN A 63 -6.64 15.05 8.99
CA ASN A 63 -7.37 13.81 9.28
C ASN A 63 -6.75 12.59 8.57
N HIS A 64 -5.58 12.75 7.95
CA HIS A 64 -4.91 11.64 7.30
C HIS A 64 -4.34 10.66 8.35
N LYS A 65 -4.40 9.38 8.03
CA LYS A 65 -3.78 8.32 8.83
C LYS A 65 -2.27 8.36 8.60
N ILE A 66 -1.53 8.50 9.70
CA ILE A 66 -0.08 8.49 9.74
C ILE A 66 0.36 7.30 10.58
N ILE A 67 1.30 6.51 10.06
CA ILE A 67 1.86 5.33 10.71
C ILE A 67 3.38 5.48 10.88
N SER A 68 3.96 4.64 11.75
CA SER A 68 5.40 4.55 11.88
C SER A 68 6.03 3.97 10.60
N ILE A 69 7.30 4.29 10.34
CA ILE A 69 8.02 3.67 9.23
C ILE A 69 8.22 2.17 9.47
N GLU A 70 8.28 1.70 10.72
CA GLU A 70 8.33 0.28 11.04
C GLU A 70 7.04 -0.44 10.63
N ASP A 71 5.87 0.16 10.90
CA ASP A 71 4.59 -0.41 10.49
C ASP A 71 4.38 -0.31 8.98
N TYR A 72 4.83 0.79 8.37
CA TYR A 72 4.89 0.89 6.91
C TYR A 72 5.72 -0.24 6.32
N ARG A 73 6.92 -0.51 6.85
CA ARG A 73 7.77 -1.63 6.40
C ARG A 73 7.08 -2.97 6.54
N LYS A 74 6.33 -3.22 7.62
CA LYS A 74 5.56 -4.47 7.76
C LYS A 74 4.50 -4.59 6.67
N ILE A 75 3.84 -3.49 6.32
CA ILE A 75 2.85 -3.47 5.24
C ILE A 75 3.55 -3.63 3.87
N GLU A 76 4.65 -2.91 3.64
CA GLU A 76 5.43 -2.97 2.41
C GLU A 76 6.02 -4.36 2.16
N ASN A 77 6.57 -5.01 3.19
CA ASN A 77 7.09 -6.37 3.11
C ASN A 77 5.99 -7.44 2.91
N VAL A 78 4.72 -7.08 3.16
CA VAL A 78 3.56 -7.93 2.86
C VAL A 78 3.02 -7.65 1.45
N SER A 79 3.56 -6.66 0.73
CA SER A 79 3.28 -6.44 -0.69
C SER A 79 3.90 -7.58 -1.49
N ILE A 80 3.17 -8.68 -1.62
CA ILE A 80 3.42 -9.67 -2.65
C ILE A 80 3.12 -8.95 -3.97
N SER A 81 4.14 -8.36 -4.59
CA SER A 81 4.01 -7.83 -5.95
C SER A 81 3.86 -9.02 -6.87
N GLU A 82 2.61 -9.38 -7.13
CA GLU A 82 2.30 -10.37 -8.15
C GLU A 82 2.49 -9.71 -9.52
N VAL A 83 3.33 -10.35 -10.33
CA VAL A 83 3.56 -9.95 -11.71
C VAL A 83 2.66 -10.77 -12.62
N CYS A 84 2.23 -10.18 -13.72
CA CYS A 84 1.46 -10.87 -14.73
C CYS A 84 2.30 -11.98 -15.35
N GLU A 85 1.88 -13.24 -15.21
CA GLU A 85 2.58 -14.40 -15.78
C GLU A 85 2.84 -14.28 -17.29
N ASN A 86 1.96 -13.55 -17.99
CA ASN A 86 2.01 -13.44 -19.45
C ASN A 86 2.84 -12.24 -19.95
N HIS A 87 3.11 -11.25 -19.09
CA HIS A 87 3.73 -9.99 -19.50
C HIS A 87 4.87 -9.51 -18.59
N GLY A 88 5.06 -10.09 -17.40
CA GLY A 88 6.08 -9.70 -16.43
C GLY A 88 5.82 -8.38 -15.70
N GLU A 89 4.71 -7.70 -16.00
CA GLU A 89 4.36 -6.39 -15.45
C GLU A 89 3.50 -6.50 -14.18
N ASN A 90 3.57 -5.50 -13.30
CA ASN A 90 2.83 -5.47 -12.03
C ASN A 90 1.29 -5.55 -12.24
N LEU A 91 0.61 -6.27 -11.35
CA LEU A 91 -0.84 -6.40 -11.36
C LEU A 91 -1.52 -5.25 -10.58
N GLU A 92 -1.85 -4.17 -11.29
CA GLU A 92 -2.40 -2.94 -10.68
C GLU A 92 -3.91 -2.75 -10.90
N TRP A 93 -4.52 -3.59 -11.74
CA TRP A 93 -5.91 -3.49 -12.16
C TRP A 93 -6.67 -4.76 -11.83
N PHE A 94 -7.99 -4.67 -11.78
CA PHE A 94 -8.89 -5.77 -11.50
C PHE A 94 -10.11 -5.69 -12.41
N CYS A 95 -10.36 -6.76 -13.16
CA CYS A 95 -11.55 -6.89 -13.99
C CYS A 95 -12.63 -7.64 -13.20
N LYS A 96 -13.73 -6.98 -12.88
CA LYS A 96 -14.83 -7.62 -12.13
C LYS A 96 -15.56 -8.68 -12.93
N THR A 97 -15.66 -8.49 -14.24
CA THR A 97 -16.35 -9.44 -15.13
C THR A 97 -15.67 -10.82 -15.16
N HIS A 98 -14.34 -10.84 -15.05
CA HIS A 98 -13.54 -12.06 -15.12
C HIS A 98 -12.91 -12.44 -13.77
N ASP A 99 -13.20 -11.67 -12.71
CA ASP A 99 -12.65 -11.84 -11.36
C ASP A 99 -11.12 -12.00 -11.36
N LYS A 100 -10.41 -11.15 -12.12
CA LYS A 100 -8.98 -11.33 -12.40
C LYS A 100 -8.17 -10.04 -12.25
N SER A 101 -7.01 -10.14 -11.60
CA SER A 101 -5.99 -9.10 -11.52
C SER A 101 -5.22 -8.98 -12.84
N LEU A 102 -4.99 -7.74 -13.29
CA LEU A 102 -4.46 -7.42 -14.62
C LEU A 102 -3.31 -6.42 -14.53
N CYS A 103 -2.32 -6.59 -15.41
CA CYS A 103 -1.37 -5.53 -15.74
C CYS A 103 -1.97 -4.61 -16.83
N MET A 104 -1.33 -3.47 -17.08
CA MET A 104 -1.79 -2.49 -18.08
C MET A 104 -1.87 -3.08 -19.51
N VAL A 105 -0.99 -4.02 -19.85
CA VAL A 105 -1.02 -4.70 -21.15
C VAL A 105 -2.29 -5.53 -21.29
N CYS A 106 -2.68 -6.30 -20.27
CA CYS A 106 -3.94 -7.05 -20.28
C CYS A 106 -5.16 -6.14 -20.44
N VAL A 107 -5.18 -4.99 -19.75
CA VAL A 107 -6.28 -4.01 -19.83
C VAL A 107 -6.46 -3.47 -21.25
N THR A 108 -5.36 -3.19 -21.95
CA THR A 108 -5.38 -2.60 -23.30
C THR A 108 -5.48 -3.64 -24.43
N SER A 109 -5.37 -4.93 -24.12
CA SER A 109 -5.45 -6.05 -25.06
C SER A 109 -6.71 -6.90 -24.80
N ASN A 110 -6.57 -8.07 -24.18
CA ASN A 110 -7.63 -9.06 -23.98
C ASN A 110 -8.81 -8.52 -23.15
N HIS A 111 -8.58 -7.56 -22.26
CA HIS A 111 -9.61 -6.94 -21.44
C HIS A 111 -10.08 -5.57 -21.94
N LYS A 112 -9.61 -5.13 -23.10
CA LYS A 112 -10.11 -3.91 -23.75
C LYS A 112 -11.65 -3.84 -23.90
N PRO A 113 -12.37 -4.95 -24.21
CA PRO A 113 -13.84 -4.89 -24.29
C PRO A 113 -14.54 -4.92 -22.91
N CYS A 114 -13.82 -5.13 -21.81
CA CYS A 114 -14.40 -5.19 -20.47
C CYS A 114 -14.68 -3.78 -19.96
N SER A 115 -15.93 -3.47 -19.64
CA SER A 115 -16.32 -2.14 -19.13
C SER A 115 -16.10 -1.97 -17.63
N ASP A 116 -15.95 -3.05 -16.87
CA ASP A 116 -15.81 -3.02 -15.39
C ASP A 116 -14.40 -3.43 -14.95
N VAL A 117 -13.41 -2.64 -15.39
CA VAL A 117 -12.02 -2.74 -14.95
C VAL A 117 -11.72 -1.55 -14.04
N ILE A 118 -11.25 -1.83 -12.83
CA ILE A 118 -10.93 -0.83 -11.81
C ILE A 118 -9.52 -1.04 -11.27
N SER A 119 -8.95 -0.01 -10.62
CA SER A 119 -7.67 -0.18 -9.91
C SER A 119 -7.82 -1.19 -8.76
N ILE A 120 -6.79 -2.01 -8.55
CA ILE A 120 -6.75 -3.00 -7.48
C ILE A 120 -6.96 -2.36 -6.10
N ASN A 121 -6.48 -1.12 -5.89
CA ASN A 121 -6.70 -0.41 -4.63
C ASN A 121 -8.20 -0.14 -4.37
N ILE A 122 -8.95 0.19 -5.41
CA ILE A 122 -10.40 0.40 -5.33
C ILE A 122 -11.10 -0.94 -5.11
N ALA A 123 -10.69 -1.99 -5.82
CA ALA A 123 -11.24 -3.34 -5.62
C ALA A 123 -11.04 -3.83 -4.18
N SER A 124 -9.82 -3.69 -3.64
CA SER A 124 -9.49 -4.02 -2.26
C SER A 124 -10.32 -3.21 -1.26
N ARG A 125 -10.42 -1.89 -1.44
CA ARG A 125 -11.24 -1.04 -0.56
C ARG A 125 -12.71 -1.45 -0.54
N ASN A 126 -13.27 -1.80 -1.70
CA ASN A 126 -14.65 -2.26 -1.80
C ASN A 126 -14.83 -3.61 -1.09
N ALA A 127 -13.89 -4.53 -1.28
CA ALA A 127 -13.88 -5.80 -0.58
C ALA A 127 -13.80 -5.59 0.95
N SER A 128 -12.85 -4.78 1.43
CA SER A 128 -12.67 -4.50 2.87
C SER A 128 -13.86 -3.82 3.52
N GLN A 129 -14.68 -3.08 2.76
CA GLN A 129 -15.90 -2.44 3.23
C GLN A 129 -17.16 -3.28 3.00
N SER A 130 -17.02 -4.49 2.46
CA SER A 130 -18.17 -5.37 2.26
C SER A 130 -18.76 -5.82 3.59
N ALA A 131 -20.09 -5.78 3.70
CA ALA A 131 -20.80 -6.25 4.90
C ALA A 131 -20.44 -7.72 5.22
N ALA A 132 -20.26 -8.54 4.19
CA ALA A 132 -19.85 -9.93 4.37
C ALA A 132 -18.51 -10.07 5.12
N LEU A 133 -17.50 -9.26 4.79
CA LEU A 133 -16.24 -9.28 5.52
C LEU A 133 -16.38 -8.68 6.93
N SER A 134 -17.19 -7.63 7.12
CA SER A 134 -17.42 -7.07 8.47
C SER A 134 -18.09 -8.08 9.40
N ASP A 135 -19.05 -8.85 8.88
CA ASP A 135 -19.79 -9.86 9.65
C ASP A 135 -18.89 -11.04 10.05
N LEU A 136 -18.00 -11.46 9.14
CA LEU A 136 -16.96 -12.46 9.42
C LEU A 136 -16.01 -11.99 10.53
N VAL A 137 -15.53 -10.74 10.44
CA VAL A 137 -14.65 -10.17 11.48
C VAL A 137 -15.37 -10.11 12.83
N GLY A 138 -16.63 -9.68 12.85
CA GLY A 138 -17.43 -9.65 14.08
C GLY A 138 -17.64 -11.04 14.69
N SER A 139 -17.84 -12.06 13.84
CA SER A 139 -17.98 -13.46 14.29
C SER A 139 -16.69 -14.00 14.91
N ILE A 140 -15.53 -13.66 14.34
CA ILE A 140 -14.22 -14.01 14.90
C ILE A 140 -14.02 -13.33 16.25
N ASP A 141 -14.33 -12.04 16.37
CA ASP A 141 -14.18 -11.29 17.63
C ASP A 141 -15.06 -11.87 18.76
N GLY A 142 -16.31 -12.24 18.43
CA GLY A 142 -17.20 -12.93 19.36
C GLY A 142 -16.64 -14.28 19.80
N THR A 143 -16.09 -15.07 18.86
CA THR A 143 -15.47 -16.35 19.16
C THR A 143 -14.25 -16.20 20.08
N LEU A 144 -13.39 -15.21 19.80
CA LEU A 144 -12.24 -14.89 20.63
C LEU A 144 -12.63 -14.45 22.05
N SER A 145 -13.71 -13.68 22.17
CA SER A 145 -14.24 -13.25 23.46
C SER A 145 -14.73 -14.43 24.29
N ASN A 146 -15.45 -15.37 23.67
CA ASN A 146 -15.91 -16.60 24.32
C ASN A 146 -14.74 -17.47 24.80
N LEU A 147 -13.73 -17.68 23.94
CA LEU A 147 -12.54 -18.47 24.29
C LEU A 147 -11.76 -17.84 25.46
N LYS A 148 -11.62 -16.51 25.48
CA LYS A 148 -10.99 -15.80 26.60
C LYS A 148 -11.73 -16.01 27.92
N GLN A 149 -13.04 -16.16 27.89
CA GLN A 149 -13.85 -16.43 29.08
C GLN A 149 -13.63 -17.86 29.59
N CYS A 150 -13.53 -18.84 28.69
CA CYS A 150 -13.27 -20.25 29.03
C CYS A 150 -11.87 -20.51 29.60
N ILE A 151 -10.88 -19.67 29.27
CA ILE A 151 -9.49 -19.84 29.75
C ILE A 151 -9.27 -19.16 31.12
N LYS A 152 -10.17 -18.27 31.54
CA LYS A 152 -10.09 -17.57 32.83
C LYS A 152 -10.76 -18.33 34.00
N THR A 153 -11.31 -19.51 33.74
CA THR A 153 -11.84 -20.47 34.73
C THR A 153 -10.88 -21.63 34.90
#